data_AF-A0A934FFD8-F1
#
_entry.id   AF-A0A934FFD8-F1
#
_cell.length_a   1.000
_cell.length_b   1.000
_cell.length_c   1.000
_cell.angle_alpha   90.00
_cell.angle_beta   90.00
_cell.angle_gamma   90.00
#
_symmetry.space_group_name_H-M   'P 1'
#
loop_
_entity.id
_entity.type
_entity.pdbx_description
1 polymer ?
#
loop_
_entity_poly.entity_id
_entity_poly.type
_entity_poly.pdbx_seq_one_letter_code
_entity_poly.pdbx_strand_id
1 'polypeptide(L)'
;MIKLHIQSDTKDGVVDVIKNAVSAEIKRLEIGLYKTNKQIEKYETEYNITSEVFQKKYGAENLKGGDREYIEWAGELKIREKITEDLRKLKEIEYVAH
;
A
#
# COMPACT_ATOMS: atom_id res chain seq x y z
N MET A 1 -16.76 -9.14 -12.37
CA MET A 1 -15.91 -10.29 -12.02
C MET A 1 -14.93 -10.52 -13.17
N ILE A 2 -13.62 -10.57 -12.89
CA ILE A 2 -12.59 -10.88 -13.88
C ILE A 2 -12.13 -12.32 -13.61
N LYS A 3 -11.98 -13.13 -14.65
CA LYS A 3 -11.39 -14.48 -14.56
C LYS A 3 -9.99 -14.46 -15.19
N LEU A 4 -9.00 -14.88 -14.43
CA LEU A 4 -7.63 -15.05 -14.90
C LEU A 4 -7.36 -16.54 -15.13
N HIS A 5 -6.78 -16.89 -16.29
CA HIS A 5 -6.42 -18.27 -16.61
C HIS A 5 -4.89 -18.39 -16.70
N ILE A 6 -4.31 -19.26 -15.87
CA ILE A 6 -2.86 -19.52 -15.81
C ILE A 6 -2.65 -20.97 -16.23
N GLN A 7 -1.87 -21.19 -17.29
CA GLN A 7 -1.55 -22.52 -17.82
C GLN A 7 -0.05 -22.77 -17.75
N SER A 8 0.33 -24.03 -17.54
CA SER A 8 1.72 -24.48 -17.54
C SER A 8 1.78 -25.94 -17.99
N ASP A 9 2.84 -26.28 -18.73
CA ASP A 9 3.15 -27.68 -19.09
C ASP A 9 3.75 -28.47 -17.90
N THR A 10 4.13 -27.77 -16.83
CA THR A 10 4.64 -28.36 -15.60
C THR A 10 3.48 -28.90 -14.77
N LYS A 11 3.47 -30.22 -14.53
CA LYS A 11 2.35 -30.92 -13.88
C LYS A 11 2.26 -30.72 -12.37
N ASP A 12 3.36 -30.39 -11.71
CA ASP A 12 3.42 -30.38 -10.24
C ASP A 12 3.74 -28.98 -9.68
N GLY A 13 2.99 -28.58 -8.66
CA GLY A 13 3.33 -27.44 -7.78
C GLY A 13 3.13 -26.03 -8.34
N VAL A 14 2.77 -25.85 -9.62
CA VAL A 14 2.58 -24.52 -10.22
C VAL A 14 1.52 -23.70 -9.48
N VAL A 15 0.41 -24.34 -9.08
CA VAL A 15 -0.67 -23.68 -8.31
C VAL A 15 -0.13 -23.15 -6.98
N ASP A 16 0.69 -23.93 -6.27
CA ASP A 16 1.27 -23.53 -4.99
C ASP A 16 2.29 -22.41 -5.16
N VAL A 17 3.07 -22.41 -6.24
CA VAL A 17 3.99 -21.31 -6.58
C VAL A 17 3.22 -20.00 -6.76
N ILE A 18 2.10 -20.01 -7.48
CA ILE A 18 1.27 -18.80 -7.67
C ILE A 18 0.65 -18.34 -6.35
N LYS A 19 0.07 -19.26 -5.56
CA LYS A 19 -0.47 -18.95 -4.23
C LYS A 19 0.59 -18.35 -3.31
N ASN A 20 1.80 -18.89 -3.32
CA ASN A 20 2.92 -18.41 -2.52
C ASN A 20 3.39 -17.03 -3.00
N ALA A 21 3.44 -16.78 -4.31
CA ALA A 21 3.80 -15.47 -4.86
C ALA A 21 2.82 -14.37 -4.44
N VAL A 22 1.51 -14.64 -4.55
CA VAL A 22 0.45 -13.71 -4.09
C VAL A 22 0.54 -13.49 -2.58
N SER A 23 0.69 -14.56 -1.80
CA SER A 23 0.84 -14.46 -0.33
C SER A 23 2.07 -13.66 0.08
N ALA A 24 3.18 -13.82 -0.65
CA ALA A 24 4.40 -13.05 -0.40
C ALA A 24 4.21 -11.56 -0.75
N GLU A 25 3.48 -11.24 -1.81
CA GLU A 25 3.16 -9.85 -2.16
C GLU A 25 2.26 -9.19 -1.12
N ILE A 26 1.22 -9.89 -0.64
CA ILE A 26 0.38 -9.40 0.45
C ILE A 26 1.23 -9.05 1.68
N LYS A 27 2.13 -9.95 2.11
CA LYS A 27 3.02 -9.69 3.25
C LYS A 27 3.94 -8.48 3.02
N ARG A 28 4.50 -8.33 1.81
CA ARG A 28 5.34 -7.17 1.46
C ARG A 28 4.56 -5.87 1.55
N LEU A 29 3.35 -5.84 1.01
CA LEU A 29 2.47 -4.68 1.06
C LEU A 29 2.02 -4.36 2.50
N GLU A 30 1.73 -5.36 3.33
CA GLU A 30 1.42 -5.15 4.76
C GLU A 30 2.59 -4.51 5.52
N ILE A 31 3.82 -4.95 5.26
CA ILE A 31 5.03 -4.34 5.83
C ILE A 31 5.20 -2.89 5.32
N GLY A 32 4.96 -2.65 4.04
CA GLY A 32 4.97 -1.30 3.45
C GLY A 32 3.93 -0.39 4.09
N LEU A 33 2.70 -0.89 4.28
CA LEU A 33 1.61 -0.17 4.93
C LEU A 33 1.95 0.21 6.37
N TYR A 34 2.54 -0.72 7.13
CA TYR A 34 2.98 -0.43 8.48
C TYR A 34 4.03 0.70 8.52
N LYS A 35 5.03 0.66 7.63
CA LYS A 35 6.08 1.69 7.56
C LYS A 35 5.54 3.06 7.18
N THR A 36 4.71 3.14 6.13
CA THR A 36 4.13 4.42 5.69
C THR A 36 3.22 5.01 6.76
N ASN A 37 2.40 4.19 7.43
CA ASN A 37 1.56 4.65 8.55
C ASN A 37 2.41 5.19 9.70
N LYS A 38 3.54 4.55 10.03
CA LYS A 38 4.45 5.06 11.05
C LYS A 38 5.10 6.38 10.66
N GLN A 39 5.36 6.62 9.37
CA GLN A 39 5.90 7.89 8.92
C GLN A 39 4.84 9.00 8.94
N ILE A 40 3.61 8.69 8.52
CA ILE A 40 2.46 9.60 8.61
C ILE A 40 2.18 10.00 10.06
N GLU A 41 2.16 9.03 10.99
CA GLU A 41 1.93 9.25 12.42
C GLU A 41 2.94 10.24 13.02
N LYS A 42 4.21 10.22 12.56
CA LYS A 42 5.21 11.20 13.01
C LYS A 42 4.83 12.62 12.62
N TYR A 43 4.41 12.85 11.38
CA TYR A 43 3.99 14.18 10.94
C TYR A 43 2.69 14.62 11.64
N GLU A 44 1.70 13.71 11.75
CA GLU A 44 0.45 14.01 12.46
C GLU A 44 0.72 14.39 13.92
N THR A 45 1.65 13.71 14.58
CA THR A 45 2.07 14.01 15.95
C THR A 45 2.85 15.33 16.03
N GLU A 46 3.79 15.56 15.12
CA GLU A 46 4.64 16.76 15.13
C GLU A 46 3.83 18.05 14.94
N TYR A 47 2.83 18.03 14.05
CA TYR A 47 1.98 19.19 13.76
C TYR A 47 0.68 19.19 14.54
N ASN A 48 0.39 18.11 15.27
CA ASN A 48 -0.86 17.90 16.02
C ASN A 48 -2.11 18.10 15.14
N ILE A 49 -2.08 17.57 13.93
CA ILE A 49 -3.18 17.59 12.95
C ILE A 49 -3.33 16.22 12.31
N THR A 50 -4.50 15.93 11.75
CA THR A 50 -4.69 14.74 10.92
C THR A 50 -4.20 14.97 9.49
N SER A 51 -3.88 13.88 8.80
CA SER A 51 -3.54 13.91 7.37
C SER A 51 -4.66 14.49 6.49
N GLU A 52 -5.92 14.38 6.91
CA GLU A 52 -7.04 15.01 6.20
C GLU A 52 -6.99 16.54 6.32
N VAL A 53 -6.66 17.06 7.50
CA VAL A 53 -6.48 18.50 7.70
C VAL A 53 -5.27 19.01 6.92
N PHE A 54 -4.15 18.27 6.96
CA PHE A 54 -2.97 18.55 6.17
C PHE A 54 -3.31 18.72 4.68
N GLN A 55 -3.93 17.70 4.06
CA GLN A 55 -4.26 17.74 2.62
C GLN A 55 -5.21 18.88 2.21
N LYS A 56 -6.08 19.33 3.11
CA LYS A 56 -7.10 20.36 2.82
C LYS A 56 -6.63 21.78 3.09
N LYS A 57 -5.70 21.97 4.05
CA LYS A 57 -5.46 23.30 4.64
C LYS A 57 -3.99 23.70 4.74
N TYR A 58 -3.05 22.77 4.58
CA TYR A 58 -1.63 23.06 4.70
C TYR A 58 -0.98 23.18 3.33
N GLY A 59 -0.08 24.16 3.19
CA GLY A 59 0.93 24.26 2.15
C GLY A 59 2.33 24.04 2.72
N ALA A 60 3.33 24.07 1.84
CA ALA A 60 4.74 23.91 2.22
C ALA A 60 5.19 24.97 3.23
N GLU A 61 4.69 26.20 3.10
CA GLU A 61 4.96 27.33 3.98
C GLU A 61 4.47 27.14 5.43
N ASN A 62 3.58 26.16 5.66
CA ASN A 62 3.10 25.82 6.99
C ASN A 62 3.97 24.76 7.69
N LEU A 63 4.92 24.15 6.98
CA LEU A 63 5.78 23.09 7.50
C LEU A 63 7.19 23.63 7.79
N LYS A 64 7.78 23.18 8.90
CA LYS A 64 9.14 23.58 9.29
C LYS A 64 10.17 23.18 8.24
N GLY A 65 9.99 22.01 7.62
CA GLY A 65 10.83 21.52 6.53
C GLY A 65 10.44 22.00 5.14
N GLY A 66 9.47 22.91 5.02
CA GLY A 66 9.06 23.51 3.76
C GLY A 66 8.60 22.49 2.71
N ASP A 67 8.97 22.73 1.45
CA ASP A 67 8.57 21.90 0.31
C ASP A 67 9.00 20.45 0.45
N ARG A 68 10.19 20.19 0.98
CA ARG A 68 10.72 18.82 1.14
C ARG A 68 9.78 18.00 2.00
N GLU A 69 9.38 18.55 3.14
CA GLU A 69 8.52 17.85 4.08
C GLU A 69 7.10 17.70 3.56
N TYR A 70 6.59 18.72 2.86
CA TYR A 70 5.29 18.66 2.21
C TYR A 70 5.23 17.51 1.19
N ILE A 71 6.25 17.42 0.34
CA ILE A 71 6.38 16.35 -0.66
C ILE A 71 6.50 14.99 0.01
N GLU A 72 7.28 14.86 1.08
CA GLU A 72 7.42 13.61 1.83
C GLU A 72 6.08 13.16 2.41
N TRP A 73 5.37 14.01 3.15
CA TRP A 73 4.11 13.63 3.78
C TRP A 73 3.02 13.34 2.73
N ALA A 74 2.87 14.19 1.71
CA ALA A 74 1.93 13.92 0.62
C ALA A 74 2.28 12.61 -0.14
N GLY A 75 3.58 12.33 -0.30
CA GLY A 75 4.08 11.09 -0.88
C GLY A 75 3.67 9.85 -0.07
N GLU A 76 3.87 9.88 1.25
CA GLU A 76 3.47 8.78 2.14
C GLU A 76 1.96 8.51 2.08
N LEU A 77 1.14 9.57 2.03
CA LEU A 77 -0.32 9.42 1.92
C LEU A 77 -0.74 8.73 0.61
N LYS A 78 -0.08 9.08 -0.50
CA LYS A 78 -0.30 8.43 -1.79
C LYS A 78 0.18 6.98 -1.82
N ILE A 79 1.29 6.68 -1.16
CA ILE A 79 1.80 5.31 -1.01
C ILE A 79 0.80 4.46 -0.20
N ARG A 80 0.31 4.98 0.93
CA ARG A 80 -0.70 4.32 1.76
C ARG A 80 -1.97 4.00 0.98
N GLU A 81 -2.47 4.95 0.18
CA GLU A 81 -3.66 4.76 -0.66
C GLU A 81 -3.45 3.61 -1.66
N LYS A 82 -2.35 3.65 -2.42
CA LYS A 82 -2.02 2.61 -3.40
C LYS A 82 -1.85 1.24 -2.75
N ILE A 83 -1.10 1.14 -1.66
CA ILE A 83 -0.89 -0.13 -0.95
C ILE A 83 -2.22 -0.70 -0.44
N THR A 84 -3.08 0.14 0.12
CA THR A 84 -4.41 -0.29 0.60
C THR A 84 -5.26 -0.83 -0.54
N GLU A 85 -5.26 -0.15 -1.69
CA GLU A 85 -6.01 -0.59 -2.87
C GLU A 85 -5.51 -1.93 -3.41
N ASP A 86 -4.18 -2.09 -3.53
CA ASP A 86 -3.57 -3.32 -4.05
C ASP A 86 -3.73 -4.50 -3.07
N LEU A 87 -3.62 -4.25 -1.76
CA LEU A 87 -3.93 -5.25 -0.74
C LEU A 87 -5.38 -5.74 -0.84
N ARG A 88 -6.32 -4.83 -1.03
CA ARG A 88 -7.74 -5.18 -1.20
C ARG A 88 -7.92 -6.09 -2.42
N LYS A 89 -7.36 -5.71 -3.57
CA LYS A 89 -7.42 -6.51 -4.81
C LYS A 89 -6.84 -7.92 -4.62
N LEU A 90 -5.69 -8.05 -3.95
CA LEU A 90 -5.03 -9.35 -3.76
C LEU A 90 -5.75 -10.24 -2.74
N LYS A 91 -6.32 -9.66 -1.67
CA LYS A 91 -7.07 -10.41 -0.65
C LYS A 91 -8.42 -10.94 -1.15
N GLU A 92 -8.98 -10.32 -2.18
CA GLU A 92 -10.21 -10.75 -2.85
C GLU A 92 -9.98 -11.87 -3.89
N ILE A 93 -8.74 -12.31 -4.12
CA ILE A 93 -8.45 -13.39 -5.08
C ILE A 93 -8.93 -14.74 -4.53
N GLU A 94 -9.81 -15.38 -5.30
CA GLU A 94 -10.23 -16.77 -5.09
C GLU A 94 -9.48 -17.69 -6.07
N TYR A 95 -8.91 -18.77 -5.55
CA TYR A 95 -8.23 -19.78 -6.36
C TYR A 95 -9.20 -20.89 -6.72
N VAL A 96 -9.60 -20.95 -7.99
CA VAL A 96 -10.39 -22.05 -8.52
C VAL A 96 -9.44 -23.03 -9.22
N ALA A 97 -9.28 -24.23 -8.65
CA ALA A 97 -8.60 -25.34 -9.32
C ALA A 97 -9.68 -26.28 -9.88
N HIS A 98 -9.55 -26.63 -11.17
CA HIS A 98 -10.37 -27.63 -11.85
C HIS A 98 -9.53 -28.87 -12.13
#